data_AF-A0A5R2NA62-F1
#
_entry.id   AF-A0A5R2NA62-F1
#
_cell.length_a   1.000
_cell.length_b   1.000
_cell.length_c   1.000
_cell.angle_alpha   90.00
_cell.angle_beta   90.00
_cell.angle_gamma   90.00
#
_symmetry.space_group_name_H-M   'P 1'
#
loop_
_entity.id
_entity.type
_entity.pdbx_description
1 polymer ?
#
loop_
_entity_poly.entity_id
_entity_poly.type
_entity_poly.pdbx_seq_one_letter_code
_entity_poly.pdbx_strand_id
1 'polypeptide(L)' 'PANDFDHPDIPDSHPALKRHVLYRLPRQDWQARKRAAL' A
#
# COMPACT_ATOMS: atom_id res chain seq x y z
N PRO A 1 11.45 -9.51 -2.88
CA PRO A 1 11.65 -8.51 -1.82
C PRO A 1 10.36 -8.24 -1.03
N ALA A 2 10.41 -8.28 0.30
CA ALA A 2 9.34 -7.75 1.15
C ALA A 2 9.33 -6.22 0.95
N ASN A 3 8.21 -5.65 0.54
CA ASN A 3 8.10 -4.22 0.21
C ASN A 3 7.59 -3.44 1.43
N ASP A 4 8.10 -3.83 2.60
CA ASP A 4 7.63 -3.36 3.88
C ASP A 4 8.58 -2.25 4.34
N PHE A 5 8.03 -1.18 4.91
CA PHE A 5 8.82 -0.04 5.38
C PHE A 5 8.18 0.59 6.62
N ASP A 6 8.98 1.32 7.40
CA ASP A 6 8.49 2.04 8.58
C ASP A 6 8.36 3.53 8.26
N HIS A 7 7.24 4.13 8.68
CA HIS A 7 6.96 5.55 8.46
C HIS A 7 7.85 6.41 9.39
N PRO A 8 8.66 7.34 8.85
CA PRO A 8 9.67 8.06 9.63
C PRO A 8 9.07 9.01 10.67
N ASP A 9 7.94 9.63 10.36
CA ASP A 9 7.35 10.69 11.21
C ASP A 9 6.40 10.18 12.30
N ILE A 10 6.21 8.86 12.43
CA ILE A 10 5.34 8.31 13.45
C ILE A 10 6.12 8.12 14.75
N PRO A 11 5.69 8.71 15.87
CA PRO A 11 6.36 8.54 17.16
C PRO A 11 6.31 7.08 17.67
N ASP A 12 7.27 6.70 18.50
CA ASP A 12 7.30 5.36 19.13
C ASP A 12 6.13 5.08 20.07
N SER A 13 5.39 6.11 20.50
CA SER A 13 4.16 5.94 21.27
C SER A 13 3.03 5.28 20.48
N HIS A 14 3.13 5.22 19.15
CA HIS A 14 2.14 4.59 18.26
C HIS A 14 2.81 3.62 17.27
N PRO A 15 3.46 2.55 17.77
CA PRO A 15 4.28 1.67 16.95
C PRO A 15 3.46 0.92 15.90
N ALA A 16 2.18 0.66 16.19
CA ALA A 16 1.26 -0.02 15.28
C ALA A 16 1.01 0.76 13.97
N LEU A 17 1.24 2.08 13.95
CA LEU A 17 1.03 2.90 12.76
C LEU A 17 2.30 2.99 11.88
N LYS A 18 3.46 2.57 12.38
CA LYS A 18 4.75 2.71 11.66
C LYS A 18 4.84 1.79 10.45
N ARG A 19 4.49 0.52 10.62
CA ARG A 19 4.69 -0.51 9.60
C ARG A 19 3.73 -0.31 8.42
N HIS A 20 4.29 -0.12 7.24
CA HIS A 20 3.57 -0.05 5.97
C HIS A 20 3.99 -1.20 5.06
N VAL A 21 3.06 -1.61 4.21
CA VAL A 21 3.25 -2.66 3.21
C VAL A 21 2.80 -2.14 1.84
N LEU A 22 3.59 -2.39 0.80
CA LEU A 22 3.20 -2.01 -0.56
C LEU A 22 2.37 -3.12 -1.22
N TYR A 23 1.11 -2.81 -1.53
CA TYR A 23 0.27 -3.63 -2.40
C TYR A 23 0.54 -3.31 -3.87
N ARG A 24 0.47 -4.34 -4.72
CA ARG A 24 0.60 -4.20 -6.17
C ARG A 24 -0.68 -4.62 -6.84
N LEU A 25 -1.12 -3.82 -7.81
CA LEU A 25 -2.20 -4.16 -8.71
C LEU A 25 -1.64 -4.18 -10.13
N PRO A 26 -1.66 -5.33 -10.84
CA PRO A 26 -1.26 -5.39 -12.24
C PRO A 26 -2.03 -4.37 -13.07
N ARG A 27 -1.35 -3.71 -14.01
CA ARG A 27 -1.95 -2.67 -14.87
C ARG A 27 -3.21 -3.16 -15.58
N GLN A 28 -3.20 -4.40 -16.07
CA GLN A 28 -4.33 -5.00 -16.76
C GLN A 28 -5.58 -5.11 -15.85
N ASP A 29 -5.38 -5.48 -14.58
CA ASP A 29 -6.47 -5.63 -13.61
C ASP A 29 -7.04 -4.26 -13.22
N TRP A 30 -6.17 -3.25 -13.07
CA TRP A 30 -6.60 -1.87 -12.87
C TRP A 30 -7.44 -1.34 -14.04
N GLN A 31 -7.01 -1.60 -15.28
CA GLN A 31 -7.75 -1.22 -16.47
C GLN A 31 -9.11 -1.93 -16.56
N ALA A 32 -9.18 -3.22 -16.21
CA ALA A 32 -10.42 -3.98 -16.19
C ALA A 32 -11.43 -3.37 -15.18
N ARG A 33 -10.96 -3.05 -13.97
CA ARG A 33 -11.77 -2.36 -12.95
C ARG A 33 -12.29 -1.01 -13.43
N LYS A 34 -11.43 -0.21 -14.08
CA LYS A 34 -11.82 1.09 -14.63
C LYS A 34 -12.91 0.98 -15.70
N ARG A 35 -12.85 -0.04 -16.56
CA ARG A 35 -13.88 -0.29 -17.59
C ARG A 35 -15.20 -0.76 -17.00
N ALA A 36 -15.18 -1.58 -15.96
CA ALA A 36 -16.39 -2.10 -15.31
C ALA A 36 -17.16 -1.04 -14.48
N ALA A 37 -16.50 0.09 -14.16
CA ALA A 37 -17.09 1.21 -13.41
C ALA A 37 -17.66 2.32 -14.31
N LEU A 38 -17.65 2.12 -15.63
CA LEU A 38 -18.27 2.96 -16.66
C LEU A 38 -19.60 2.36 -17.07
#